data_AF-A0A2H3KPL9-F1
#
_entry.id   AF-A0A2H3KPL9-F1
#
_cell.length_a   1.000
_cell.length_b   1.000
_cell.length_c   1.000
_cell.angle_alpha   90.00
_cell.angle_beta   90.00
_cell.angle_gamma   90.00
#
_symmetry.space_group_name_H-M   'P 1'
#
loop_
_entity.id
_entity.type
_entity.pdbx_description
1 polymer ?
#
loop_
_entity_poly.entity_id
_entity_poly.type
_entity_poly.pdbx_seq_one_letter_code
_entity_poly.pdbx_strand_id
1 'polypeptide(L)' 'MSSSLELRRYKAPRWISTPAGQWAYEVNAEWRKQADGTFAVSERRLLLEEAEKLQKVAVEAQQD' A
#
# COMPACT_ATOMS: atom_id res chain seq x y z
N MET A 1 -12.01 13.21 -12.49
CA MET A 1 -11.61 13.81 -11.20
C MET A 1 -12.13 12.92 -10.10
N SER A 2 -11.36 11.89 -9.74
CA SER A 2 -11.76 10.91 -8.72
C SER A 2 -11.05 11.25 -7.43
N SER A 3 -11.85 11.84 -6.55
CA SER A 3 -11.54 12.56 -5.34
C SER A 3 -10.64 11.79 -4.37
N SER A 4 -9.58 12.46 -3.92
CA SER A 4 -8.79 12.12 -2.72
C SER A 4 -9.62 11.98 -1.42
N LEU A 5 -10.94 12.15 -1.49
CA LEU A 5 -11.88 11.98 -0.38
C LEU A 5 -12.31 10.52 -0.14
N GLU A 6 -12.06 9.59 -1.09
CA GLU A 6 -12.32 8.15 -0.86
C GLU A 6 -11.16 7.41 -0.18
N LEU A 7 -10.00 8.08 0.00
CA LEU A 7 -8.75 7.48 0.52
C LEU A 7 -8.85 6.94 1.95
N ARG A 8 -9.83 7.37 2.75
CA ARG A 8 -9.99 6.91 4.15
C ARG A 8 -10.94 5.72 4.35
N ARG A 9 -11.33 4.99 3.29
CA ARG A 9 -12.27 3.86 3.43
C ARG A 9 -11.62 2.52 3.77
N TYR A 10 -10.33 2.35 3.51
CA TYR A 10 -9.70 1.03 3.58
C TYR A 10 -8.89 0.87 4.86
N LYS A 11 -9.42 0.07 5.79
CA LYS A 11 -8.71 -0.27 7.02
C LYS A 11 -7.72 -1.40 6.74
N ALA A 12 -6.43 -1.07 6.74
CA ALA A 12 -5.37 -2.04 6.52
C ALA A 12 -5.39 -3.18 7.56
N PRO A 13 -5.09 -4.43 7.16
CA PRO A 13 -4.84 -5.54 8.08
C PRO A 13 -3.79 -5.22 9.14
N ARG A 14 -3.92 -5.85 10.33
CA ARG A 14 -3.04 -5.60 11.50
C ARG A 14 -1.54 -5.79 11.23
N TRP A 15 -1.18 -6.61 10.24
CA TRP A 15 0.21 -6.89 9.89
C TRP A 15 0.83 -5.78 9.03
N ILE A 16 0.02 -4.89 8.45
CA ILE A 16 0.47 -3.73 7.67
C ILE A 16 0.66 -2.55 8.62
N SER A 17 1.79 -2.56 9.32
CA SER A 17 2.13 -1.55 10.32
C SER A 17 3.07 -0.45 9.81
N THR A 18 3.58 -0.56 8.58
CA THR A 18 4.49 0.44 8.01
C THR A 18 3.72 1.57 7.33
N PRO A 19 4.21 2.82 7.35
CA PRO A 19 3.58 3.94 6.66
C PRO A 19 3.43 3.68 5.16
N ALA A 20 4.45 3.10 4.52
CA ALA A 20 4.42 2.73 3.11
C ALA A 20 3.33 1.69 2.81
N GLY A 21 3.20 0.67 3.66
CA GLY A 21 2.16 -0.35 3.51
C GLY A 21 0.75 0.21 3.70
N GLN A 22 0.55 1.12 4.65
CA GLN A 22 -0.74 1.80 4.84
C GLN A 22 -1.08 2.66 3.63
N TRP A 23 -0.13 3.45 3.14
CA TRP A 23 -0.29 4.23 1.93
C TRP A 23 -0.63 3.35 0.73
N ALA A 24 0.12 2.27 0.50
CA ALA A 24 -0.13 1.35 -0.61
C ALA A 24 -1.52 0.69 -0.52
N TYR A 25 -1.95 0.33 0.69
CA TYR A 25 -3.29 -0.21 0.92
C TYR A 25 -4.41 0.80 0.58
N GLU A 26 -4.16 2.09 0.82
CA GLU A 26 -5.11 3.17 0.54
C GLU A 26 -5.14 3.52 -0.95
N VAL A 27 -3.98 3.71 -1.58
CA VAL A 27 -3.86 4.27 -2.94
C VAL A 27 -3.87 3.24 -4.06
N ASN A 28 -3.49 1.98 -3.79
CA ASN A 28 -3.30 0.96 -4.81
C ASN A 28 -4.26 -0.23 -4.60
N ALA A 29 -5.30 -0.27 -5.43
CA ALA A 29 -6.35 -1.30 -5.33
C ALA A 29 -5.85 -2.71 -5.67
N GLU A 30 -4.88 -2.85 -6.58
CA GLU A 30 -4.29 -4.15 -6.94
C GLU A 30 -3.42 -4.68 -5.81
N TRP A 31 -2.56 -3.81 -5.26
CA TRP A 31 -1.73 -4.13 -4.11
C TRP A 31 -2.58 -4.52 -2.90
N ARG A 32 -3.66 -3.76 -2.62
CA ARG A 32 -4.63 -4.10 -1.57
C ARG A 32 -5.23 -5.48 -1.76
N LYS A 33 -5.67 -5.82 -2.98
CA LYS A 33 -6.25 -7.14 -3.29
C LYS A 33 -5.25 -8.26 -3.07
N GLN A 34 -3.98 -8.05 -3.39
CA GLN A 34 -2.92 -9.01 -3.09
C GLN A 34 -2.73 -9.15 -1.58
N ALA A 35 -2.60 -8.03 -0.86
CA ALA A 35 -2.43 -8.02 0.60
C ALA A 35 -3.58 -8.71 1.36
N ASP A 36 -4.82 -8.55 0.90
CA ASP A 36 -5.99 -9.24 1.47
C ASP A 36 -5.97 -10.76 1.22
N GLY A 37 -5.34 -11.21 0.14
CA GLY A 37 -5.18 -12.62 -0.21
C GLY A 37 -3.93 -13.30 0.40
N THR A 38 -3.06 -12.54 1.09
CA THR A 38 -1.77 -13.07 1.57
C THR A 38 -1.84 -13.60 3.00
N PHE A 39 -1.60 -14.90 3.14
CA PHE A 39 -1.60 -15.58 4.44
C PHE A 39 -0.19 -15.91 4.97
N ALA A 40 0.81 -16.08 4.09
CA ALA A 40 2.17 -16.42 4.50
C ALA A 40 2.96 -15.21 5.01
N VAL A 41 3.70 -15.38 6.10
CA VAL A 41 4.54 -14.32 6.70
C VAL A 41 5.62 -13.83 5.74
N SER A 42 6.20 -14.72 4.93
CA SER A 42 7.24 -14.38 3.95
C SER A 42 6.68 -13.49 2.84
N GLU A 43 5.50 -13.80 2.31
CA GLU A 43 4.84 -13.00 1.28
C GLU A 43 4.41 -11.62 1.81
N ARG A 44 3.96 -11.55 3.06
CA ARG A 44 3.66 -10.28 3.73
C ARG A 44 4.87 -9.36 3.78
N ARG A 45 6.06 -9.91 4.07
CA ARG A 45 7.30 -9.11 4.07
C ARG A 45 7.60 -8.55 2.69
N LEU A 46 7.50 -9.38 1.65
CA LEU A 46 7.71 -8.96 0.26
C LEU A 46 6.74 -7.85 -0.16
N LEU A 47 5.47 -7.94 0.25
CA LEU A 47 4.49 -6.89 -0.02
C LEU A 47 4.84 -5.56 0.66
N LEU A 48 5.33 -5.58 1.90
CA LEU A 48 5.77 -4.35 2.58
C LEU A 48 6.98 -3.73 1.88
N GLU A 49 7.95 -4.54 1.45
CA GLU A 49 9.10 -4.07 0.68
C GLU A 49 8.68 -3.48 -0.66
N GLU A 50 7.68 -4.07 -1.32
CA GLU A 50 7.09 -3.53 -2.55
C GLU A 50 6.39 -2.19 -2.30
N ALA A 51 5.61 -2.08 -1.22
CA ALA A 51 4.96 -0.84 -0.83
C ALA A 51 5.97 0.29 -0.59
N GLU A 52 7.11 0.00 0.04
CA GLU A 52 8.20 0.97 0.23
C GLU A 52 8.79 1.43 -1.11
N LYS A 53 8.97 0.53 -2.08
CA LYS A 53 9.46 0.89 -3.42
C LYS A 53 8.45 1.75 -4.16
N LEU A 54 7.18 1.37 -4.12
CA LEU A 54 6.10 2.14 -4.75
C LEU A 54 5.99 3.54 -4.16
N GLN A 55 6.11 3.67 -2.84
CA GLN A 55 6.06 4.97 -2.17
C GLN A 55 7.25 5.85 -2.59
N LYS A 56 8.45 5.29 -2.68
CA LYS A 56 9.64 6.03 -3.14
C LYS A 56 9.46 6.54 -4.57
N VAL A 57 9.07 5.67 -5.49
CA VAL A 57 8.82 6.04 -6.90
C VAL A 57 7.73 7.12 -6.99
N ALA A 58 6.65 6.99 -6.21
CA ALA A 58 5.58 7.98 -6.20
C ALA A 58 6.01 9.33 -5.63
N VAL A 59 6.89 9.35 -4.62
CA VAL A 59 7.47 10.59 -4.07
C VAL A 59 8.42 11.23 -5.07
N GLU A 60 9.30 10.44 -5.71
CA GLU A 60 10.21 10.92 -6.75
C GLU A 60 9.45 11.51 -7.94
N ALA A 61 8.36 10.87 -8.36
CA ALA A 61 7.49 11.37 -9.44
C ALA A 61 6.70 12.64 -9.09
N GLN A 62 6.65 13.06 -7.82
CA GLN A 62 6.02 14.32 -7.39
C GLN A 62 7.03 15.46 -7.27
N GLN A 63 8.33 15.20 -7.41
CA GLN A 63 9.39 16.19 -7.31
C GLN A 63 9.91 16.70 -8.66
N ASP A 64 9.43 16.12 -9.76
CA ASP A 64 9.66 16.56 -11.17
C ASP A 64 8.47 17.38 -11.69
#